data_AF-A0A7Y0BDI4-F1
#
_entry.id   AF-A0A7Y0BDI4-F1
#
_cell.length_a   1.000
_cell.length_b   1.000
_cell.length_c   1.000
_cell.angle_alpha   90.00
_cell.angle_beta   90.00
_cell.angle_gamma   90.00
#
_symmetry.space_group_name_H-M   'P 1'
#
loop_
_entity.id
_entity.type
_entity.pdbx_description
1 polymer ?
#
loop_
_entity_poly.entity_id
_entity_poly.type
_entity_poly.pdbx_seq_one_letter_code
_entity_poly.pdbx_strand_id
1 'polypeptide(L)'
;MIEKQFAGLAADLEALTVDPGPQKGPRCSVAAYLDTVDADTAALLRTVLDNPTVQTSHIAKTLARHGVQITAPTVGRHRRRGEPNGCRCER
;
A
#
# COMPACT_ATOMS: atom_id res chain seq x y z
N MET A 1 14.35 31.48 24.21
CA MET A 1 13.06 30.76 24.12
C MET A 1 13.03 29.68 23.01
N ILE A 2 14.13 29.44 22.28
CA ILE A 2 14.17 28.47 21.16
C ILE A 2 14.68 27.08 21.62
N GLU A 3 15.57 27.02 22.62
CA GLU A 3 16.22 25.76 23.05
C GLU A 3 15.27 24.74 23.71
N LYS A 4 14.25 25.21 24.46
CA LYS A 4 13.26 24.33 25.09
C LYS A 4 12.32 23.64 24.09
N GLN A 5 12.16 24.19 22.88
CA GLN A 5 11.25 23.67 21.86
C GLN A 5 11.78 22.40 21.18
N PHE A 6 13.11 22.26 21.09
CA PHE A 6 13.74 21.10 20.43
C PHE A 6 14.01 19.92 21.37
N ALA A 7 14.13 20.19 22.68
CA ALA A 7 14.38 19.14 23.67
C ALA A 7 13.23 18.11 23.76
N GLY A 8 11.98 18.57 23.60
CA GLY A 8 10.82 17.66 23.54
C GLY A 8 10.73 16.90 22.23
N LEU A 9 11.07 17.55 21.10
CA LEU A 9 10.93 16.97 19.77
C LEU A 9 11.80 15.72 19.57
N ALA A 10 13.03 15.70 20.08
CA ALA A 10 13.89 14.53 19.95
C ALA A 10 13.31 13.29 20.65
N ALA A 11 12.78 13.47 21.88
CA ALA A 11 12.14 12.41 22.63
C ALA A 11 10.83 11.94 21.97
N ASP A 12 10.03 12.88 21.44
CA ASP A 12 8.80 12.56 20.71
C ASP A 12 9.11 11.76 19.42
N LEU A 13 10.17 12.11 18.70
CA LEU A 13 10.59 11.37 17.49
C LEU A 13 11.16 9.99 17.80
N GLU A 14 11.92 9.84 18.88
CA GLU A 14 12.43 8.53 19.33
C GLU A 14 11.27 7.60 19.72
N ALA A 15 10.25 8.12 20.41
CA ALA A 15 9.06 7.36 20.76
C ALA A 15 8.32 6.78 19.54
N LEU A 16 8.27 7.51 18.42
CA LEU A 16 7.66 7.04 17.16
C LEU A 16 8.43 5.88 16.50
N THR A 17 9.72 5.70 16.81
CA THR A 17 10.50 4.55 16.30
C THR A 17 10.26 3.27 17.09
N VAL A 18 9.90 3.40 18.37
CA VAL A 18 9.63 2.28 19.28
C VAL A 18 8.19 1.80 19.16
N ASP A 19 7.24 2.73 19.03
CA ASP A 19 5.83 2.44 18.78
C ASP A 19 5.33 3.29 17.61
N PRO A 20 5.45 2.79 16.36
CA PRO A 20 4.95 3.49 15.17
C PRO A 20 3.41 3.56 15.12
N GLY A 21 2.71 3.01 16.12
CA GLY A 21 1.27 2.93 16.20
C GLY A 21 0.71 1.76 15.39
N PRO A 22 -0.52 1.29 15.74
CA PRO A 22 -1.14 0.17 15.05
C PRO A 22 -1.51 0.51 13.60
N GLN A 23 -1.20 -0.38 12.67
CA GLN A 23 -1.67 -0.31 11.30
C GLN A 23 -3.21 -0.46 11.28
N LYS A 24 -3.93 0.65 11.22
CA LYS A 24 -5.40 0.65 11.15
C LYS A 24 -5.89 0.30 9.74
N GLY A 25 -6.69 -0.75 9.63
CA GLY A 25 -7.58 -1.02 8.50
C GLY A 25 -7.51 -2.45 7.96
N PRO A 26 -8.59 -2.95 7.32
CA PRO A 26 -8.58 -4.25 6.66
C PRO A 26 -7.55 -4.30 5.52
N ARG A 27 -7.04 -5.51 5.20
CA ARG A 27 -6.23 -5.73 3.99
C ARG A 27 -6.99 -5.17 2.77
N CYS A 28 -6.28 -4.42 1.94
CA CYS A 28 -6.84 -3.85 0.72
C CYS A 28 -7.33 -4.97 -0.22
N SER A 29 -8.38 -4.74 -1.02
CA SER A 29 -8.94 -5.77 -1.90
C SER A 29 -7.94 -6.35 -2.91
N VAL A 30 -6.92 -5.56 -3.30
CA VAL A 30 -5.79 -6.06 -4.10
C VAL A 30 -4.95 -7.09 -3.34
N ALA A 31 -4.62 -6.83 -2.07
CA ALA A 31 -3.90 -7.79 -1.24
C ALA A 31 -4.74 -9.03 -0.96
N ALA A 32 -6.04 -8.85 -0.65
CA ALA A 32 -6.96 -9.98 -0.49
C ALA A 32 -7.01 -10.87 -1.75
N TYR A 33 -7.01 -10.26 -2.94
CA TYR A 33 -6.97 -11.03 -4.18
C TYR A 33 -5.62 -11.74 -4.42
N LEU A 34 -4.50 -11.08 -4.12
CA LEU A 34 -3.17 -11.70 -4.19
C LEU A 34 -3.03 -12.93 -3.27
N ASP A 35 -3.77 -12.97 -2.16
CA ASP A 35 -3.80 -14.09 -1.23
C ASP A 35 -4.65 -15.28 -1.77
N THR A 36 -5.49 -15.06 -2.80
CA THR A 36 -6.40 -16.08 -3.37
C THR A 36 -5.89 -16.74 -4.64
N VAL A 37 -4.96 -16.11 -5.35
CA VAL A 37 -4.39 -16.63 -6.60
C VAL A 37 -3.18 -17.52 -6.31
N ASP A 38 -2.83 -18.38 -7.27
CA ASP A 38 -1.62 -19.20 -7.18
C ASP A 38 -0.36 -18.34 -7.09
N ALA A 39 0.72 -18.93 -6.57
CA ALA A 39 1.96 -18.21 -6.28
C ALA A 39 2.59 -17.55 -7.51
N ASP A 40 2.52 -18.19 -8.67
CA ASP A 40 3.12 -17.69 -9.91
C ASP A 40 2.33 -16.49 -10.44
N THR A 41 1.00 -16.60 -10.48
CA THR A 41 0.12 -15.48 -10.82
C THR A 41 0.27 -14.33 -9.83
N ALA A 42 0.37 -14.62 -8.53
CA ALA A 42 0.58 -13.61 -7.49
C ALA A 42 1.91 -12.87 -7.69
N ALA A 43 2.99 -13.60 -8.00
CA ALA A 43 4.30 -13.01 -8.27
C ALA A 43 4.27 -12.09 -9.50
N LEU A 44 3.69 -12.55 -10.61
CA LEU A 44 3.54 -11.75 -11.82
C LEU A 44 2.69 -10.49 -11.58
N LEU A 45 1.57 -10.64 -10.88
CA LEU A 45 0.70 -9.51 -10.56
C LEU A 45 1.41 -8.48 -9.67
N ARG A 46 2.22 -8.91 -8.69
CA ARG A 46 3.07 -8.02 -7.89
C ARG A 46 4.04 -7.23 -8.78
N THR A 47 4.74 -7.90 -9.70
CA THR A 47 5.64 -7.22 -10.66
C THR A 47 4.91 -6.17 -11.49
N VAL A 48 3.70 -6.47 -11.96
CA VAL A 48 2.88 -5.51 -12.75
C VAL A 48 2.37 -4.36 -11.89
N LEU A 49 1.98 -4.62 -10.64
CA LEU A 49 1.56 -3.59 -9.69
C LEU A 49 2.71 -2.64 -9.36
N ASP A 50 3.94 -3.13 -9.22
CA ASP A 50 5.11 -2.33 -8.91
C ASP A 50 5.72 -1.60 -10.13
N ASN A 51 5.31 -1.95 -11.35
CA ASN A 51 5.79 -1.30 -12.56
C ASN A 51 5.04 0.04 -12.82
N PRO A 52 5.69 1.20 -12.66
CA PRO A 52 5.04 2.50 -12.84
C PRO A 52 4.64 2.79 -14.30
N THR A 53 5.24 2.10 -15.27
CA THR A 53 4.95 2.30 -16.70
C THR A 53 3.63 1.67 -17.14
N VAL A 54 3.15 0.66 -16.40
CA VAL A 54 1.84 0.03 -16.67
C VAL A 54 0.75 0.92 -16.08
N GLN A 55 -0.28 1.28 -16.86
CA GLN A 55 -1.37 2.10 -16.36
C GLN A 55 -2.29 1.34 -15.39
N THR A 56 -2.73 2.00 -14.31
CA THR A 56 -3.64 1.40 -13.30
C THR A 56 -4.99 0.99 -13.88
N SER A 57 -5.49 1.75 -14.86
CA SER A 57 -6.70 1.46 -15.64
C SER A 57 -6.58 0.16 -16.43
N HIS A 58 -5.41 -0.10 -17.03
CA HIS A 58 -5.16 -1.34 -17.76
C HIS A 58 -5.14 -2.55 -16.84
N ILE A 59 -4.50 -2.43 -15.66
CA ILE A 59 -4.51 -3.49 -14.65
C ILE A 59 -5.94 -3.81 -14.20
N ALA A 60 -6.71 -2.79 -13.82
CA ALA A 60 -8.10 -2.96 -13.41
C ALA A 60 -8.96 -3.60 -14.51
N LYS A 61 -8.79 -3.18 -15.77
CA LYS A 61 -9.50 -3.77 -16.92
C LYS A 61 -9.13 -5.23 -17.15
N THR A 62 -7.85 -5.59 -17.02
CA THR A 62 -7.41 -6.98 -17.12
C THR A 62 -8.01 -7.83 -16.00
N LEU A 63 -7.95 -7.38 -14.76
CA LEU A 63 -8.56 -8.07 -13.61
C LEU A 63 -10.08 -8.25 -13.82
N ALA A 64 -10.78 -7.21 -14.26
CA ALA A 64 -12.22 -7.27 -14.52
C ALA A 64 -12.60 -8.30 -15.61
N ARG A 65 -11.75 -8.49 -16.65
CA ARG A 65 -11.96 -9.53 -17.68
C ARG A 65 -11.93 -10.95 -17.12
N HIS A 66 -11.26 -11.15 -15.98
CA HIS A 66 -11.20 -12.42 -15.28
C HIS A 66 -12.20 -12.50 -14.10
N GLY A 67 -13.20 -11.62 -14.07
CA GLY A 67 -14.25 -11.61 -13.04
C GLY A 67 -13.87 -10.87 -11.75
N VAL A 68 -12.68 -10.27 -11.68
CA VAL A 68 -12.17 -9.64 -10.46
C VAL A 68 -12.52 -8.15 -10.45
N GLN A 69 -13.43 -7.77 -9.56
CA GLN A 69 -13.95 -6.40 -9.47
C GLN A 69 -13.02 -5.48 -8.64
N ILE A 70 -11.85 -5.16 -9.19
CA ILE A 70 -10.91 -4.20 -8.61
C ILE A 70 -10.82 -2.97 -9.52
N THR A 71 -11.13 -1.80 -8.96
CA THR A 71 -11.16 -0.54 -9.73
C THR A 71 -9.78 0.10 -9.90
N ALA A 72 -9.60 0.92 -10.93
CA ALA A 72 -8.33 1.62 -11.18
C ALA A 72 -7.89 2.53 -10.00
N PRO A 73 -8.78 3.29 -9.33
CA PRO A 73 -8.44 4.00 -8.09
C PRO A 73 -7.93 3.08 -6.98
N THR A 74 -8.54 1.90 -6.82
CA THR A 74 -8.08 0.90 -5.85
C THR A 74 -6.67 0.41 -6.17
N VAL A 75 -6.37 0.12 -7.44
CA VAL A 75 -5.02 -0.23 -7.90
C VAL A 75 -4.03 0.92 -7.62
N GLY A 76 -4.39 2.15 -7.95
CA GLY A 76 -3.55 3.32 -7.70
C GLY A 76 -3.32 3.61 -6.21
N ARG A 77 -4.29 3.31 -5.35
CA ARG A 77 -4.13 3.34 -3.88
C ARG A 77 -3.18 2.24 -3.41
N HIS A 78 -3.26 1.05 -4.00
CA HIS A 78 -2.38 -0.07 -3.68
C HIS A 78 -0.93 0.17 -4.11
N ARG A 79 -0.70 0.81 -5.25
CA ARG A 79 0.66 1.17 -5.69
C ARG A 79 1.38 2.09 -4.72
N ARG A 80 0.64 3.02 -4.13
CA ARG A 80 1.14 3.94 -3.11
C ARG A 80 1.22 3.30 -1.72
N ARG A 81 1.24 1.96 -1.62
CA ARG A 81 1.25 1.28 -0.31
C ARG A 81 2.44 1.74 0.54
N GLY A 82 2.15 2.08 1.80
CA GLY A 82 3.11 2.70 2.71
C GLY A 82 3.23 4.22 2.60
N GLU A 83 2.69 4.87 1.56
CA GLU A 83 2.72 6.33 1.37
C GLU A 83 1.44 7.02 1.89
N PRO A 84 1.46 8.34 2.11
CA PRO A 84 0.26 9.13 2.37
C PRO A 84 -0.78 8.92 1.26
N ASN A 85 -2.04 8.66 1.64
CA ASN A 85 -3.15 8.30 0.73
C ASN A 85 -3.01 6.95 0.01
N GLY A 86 -2.02 6.14 0.36
CA GLY A 86 -1.90 4.73 -0.03
C GLY A 86 -2.73 3.78 0.82
N CYS A 87 -2.75 2.51 0.43
CA CYS A 87 -3.19 1.47 1.37
C CYS A 87 -2.08 1.13 2.37
N ARG A 88 -2.46 0.48 3.47
CA ARG A 88 -1.53 0.03 4.52
C ARG A 88 -1.03 -1.42 4.29
N CYS A 89 -1.13 -1.90 3.05
CA CYS A 89 -0.63 -3.23 2.68
C CYS A 89 0.91 -3.21 2.72
N GLU A 90 1.55 -4.32 3.12
CA GLU A 90 3.01 -4.45 3.19
C GLU A 90 3.64 -4.23 1.81
N ARG A 91 4.83 -3.61 1.78
CA ARG A 91 5.52 -3.32 0.53
C ARG A 91 6.33 -4.49 0.03
#